data_AF-A0A2W5DDL7-F1
#
_entry.id   AF-A0A2W5DDL7-F1
#
_cell.length_a   1.000
_cell.length_b   1.000
_cell.length_c   1.000
_cell.angle_alpha   90.00
_cell.angle_beta   90.00
_cell.angle_gamma   90.00
#
_symmetry.space_group_name_H-M   'P 1'
#
loop_
_entity.id
_entity.type
_entity.pdbx_description
1 polymer ?
#
loop_
_entity_poly.entity_id
_entity_poly.type
_entity_poly.pdbx_seq_one_letter_code
_entity_poly.pdbx_strand_id
1 'polypeptide(L)'
;MLTLEHLNAVDRDALAAPAGWLRRQASDIRAGLHELDGELLQFAQALLIKLEHLESNARALPADDAEPVYLAPGLIPPTAVLPAAA
;
A
#
# COMPACT_ATOMS: atom_id res chain seq x y z
N MET A 1 -8.34 22.48 9.12
CA MET A 1 -9.46 22.10 8.26
C MET A 1 -8.97 21.24 7.12
N LEU A 2 -9.42 19.99 7.11
CA LEU A 2 -9.21 19.09 5.99
C LEU A 2 -10.06 19.56 4.80
N THR A 3 -9.45 19.84 3.65
CA THR A 3 -10.16 20.27 2.44
C THR A 3 -10.09 19.19 1.36
N LEU A 4 -11.04 19.21 0.43
CA LEU A 4 -11.03 18.31 -0.73
C LEU A 4 -9.74 18.44 -1.55
N GLU A 5 -9.22 19.66 -1.67
CA GLU A 5 -8.00 19.97 -2.42
C GLU A 5 -6.76 19.35 -1.74
N HIS A 6 -6.72 19.38 -0.41
CA HIS A 6 -5.68 18.72 0.37
C HIS A 6 -5.74 17.19 0.22
N LEU A 7 -6.93 16.59 0.33
CA LEU A 7 -7.11 15.15 0.14
C LEU A 7 -6.71 14.69 -1.26
N ASN A 8 -7.02 15.47 -2.31
CA ASN A 8 -6.61 15.18 -3.69
C ASN A 8 -5.09 15.31 -3.89
N ALA A 9 -4.45 16.27 -3.24
CA ALA A 9 -2.99 16.40 -3.27
C ALA A 9 -2.33 15.18 -2.62
N VAL A 10 -2.85 14.74 -1.47
CA VAL A 10 -2.37 13.53 -0.79
C VAL A 10 -2.56 12.29 -1.66
N ASP A 11 -3.73 12.13 -2.31
CA ASP A 11 -4.01 10.98 -3.16
C ASP A 11 -3.04 10.86 -4.36
N ARG A 12 -2.70 12.00 -4.96
CA ARG A 12 -1.76 12.11 -6.08
C ARG A 12 -0.34 11.75 -5.66
N ASP A 13 0.11 12.28 -4.53
CA ASP A 13 1.49 12.13 -4.07
C ASP A 13 1.74 10.79 -3.36
N ALA A 14 0.69 10.12 -2.88
CA ALA A 14 0.78 8.89 -2.10
C ALA A 14 1.57 7.76 -2.79
N LEU A 15 1.51 7.64 -4.12
CA LEU A 15 2.20 6.55 -4.84
C LEU A 15 3.73 6.70 -4.85
N ALA A 16 4.24 7.93 -4.81
CA ALA A 16 5.67 8.22 -4.85
C ALA A 16 6.25 8.56 -3.46
N ALA A 17 5.39 8.65 -2.45
CA ALA A 17 5.78 9.11 -1.13
C ALA A 17 6.43 8.00 -0.27
N PRO A 18 7.40 8.35 0.58
CA PRO A 18 8.00 7.41 1.51
C PRO A 18 7.01 7.02 2.63
N ALA A 19 7.18 5.83 3.20
CA ALA A 19 6.29 5.29 4.25
C ALA A 19 6.11 6.23 5.46
N GLY A 20 7.15 6.94 5.86
CA GLY A 20 7.08 7.93 6.95
C GLY A 20 6.16 9.13 6.64
N TRP A 21 6.10 9.53 5.37
CA TRP A 21 5.18 10.58 4.91
C TRP A 21 3.75 10.07 4.87
N LEU A 22 3.52 8.85 4.32
CA LEU A 22 2.20 8.21 4.29
C LEU A 22 1.57 8.10 5.68
N ARG A 23 2.37 7.64 6.66
CA ARG A 23 1.94 7.55 8.06
C ARG A 23 1.55 8.90 8.65
N ARG A 24 2.32 9.95 8.35
CA ARG A 24 2.04 11.31 8.83
C ARG A 24 0.71 11.80 8.25
N GLN A 25 0.53 11.70 6.94
CA GLN A 25 -0.72 12.10 6.29
C GLN A 25 -1.93 11.31 6.84
N ALA A 26 -1.80 10.00 7.04
CA ALA A 26 -2.86 9.20 7.63
C ALA A 26 -3.22 9.64 9.06
N SER A 27 -2.23 10.05 9.87
CA SER A 27 -2.48 10.61 11.21
C SER A 27 -3.21 11.95 11.14
N ASP A 28 -2.80 12.82 10.22
CA ASP A 28 -3.40 14.15 10.06
C ASP A 28 -4.85 14.05 9.54
N ILE A 29 -5.11 13.14 8.58
CA ILE A 29 -6.45 12.85 8.08
C ILE A 29 -7.34 12.27 9.19
N ARG A 30 -6.84 11.35 10.02
CA ARG A 30 -7.62 10.82 11.17
C ARG A 30 -7.95 11.90 12.19
N ALA A 31 -7.04 12.84 12.45
CA ALA A 31 -7.29 13.93 13.37
C ALA A 31 -8.41 14.86 12.87
N GLY A 32 -8.45 15.16 11.57
CA GLY A 32 -9.48 16.03 10.98
C GLY A 32 -10.78 15.34 10.56
N LEU A 33 -10.89 14.02 10.74
CA LEU A 33 -12.00 13.21 10.22
C LEU A 33 -13.36 13.56 10.82
N HIS A 34 -13.36 14.03 12.08
CA HIS A 34 -14.56 14.46 12.80
C HIS A 34 -15.13 15.80 12.31
N GLU A 35 -14.37 16.56 11.52
CA GLU A 35 -14.81 17.83 10.90
C GLU A 35 -15.47 17.61 9.53
N LEU A 36 -15.51 16.36 9.04
CA LEU A 36 -15.96 16.01 7.70
C LEU A 36 -17.32 15.31 7.72
N ASP A 37 -18.16 15.66 6.75
CA ASP A 37 -19.47 15.04 6.54
C ASP A 37 -19.67 14.61 5.07
N GLY A 38 -20.59 13.66 4.87
CA GLY A 38 -21.05 13.24 3.55
C GLY A 38 -19.97 12.62 2.66
N GLU A 39 -19.90 13.06 1.42
CA GLU A 39 -18.97 12.53 0.40
C GLU A 39 -17.49 12.77 0.76
N LEU A 40 -17.20 13.87 1.46
CA LEU A 40 -15.83 14.23 1.84
C LEU A 40 -15.30 13.28 2.92
N LEU A 41 -16.18 12.86 3.84
CA LEU A 41 -15.88 11.83 4.84
C LEU A 41 -15.58 10.47 4.18
N GLN A 42 -16.42 10.06 3.22
CA GLN A 42 -16.22 8.81 2.48
C GLN A 42 -14.90 8.82 1.70
N PHE A 43 -14.58 9.95 1.05
CA PHE A 43 -13.33 10.11 0.34
C PHE A 43 -12.11 10.03 1.29
N ALA A 44 -12.16 10.71 2.44
CA ALA A 44 -11.11 10.65 3.43
C ALA A 44 -10.90 9.22 3.99
N GLN A 45 -11.98 8.48 4.22
CA GLN A 45 -11.91 7.07 4.66
C GLN A 45 -11.30 6.16 3.58
N ALA A 46 -11.70 6.31 2.32
CA ALA A 46 -11.11 5.57 1.21
C ALA A 46 -9.61 5.86 1.06
N LEU A 47 -9.23 7.14 1.21
CA LEU A 47 -7.84 7.56 1.17
C LEU A 47 -7.03 6.95 2.31
N LEU A 48 -7.57 6.89 3.54
CA LEU A 48 -6.89 6.22 4.66
C LEU A 48 -6.58 4.76 4.36
N ILE A 49 -7.53 4.01 3.79
CA ILE A 49 -7.33 2.61 3.41
C ILE A 49 -6.21 2.50 2.37
N LYS A 50 -6.20 3.39 1.36
CA LYS A 50 -5.14 3.46 0.35
C LYS A 50 -3.77 3.73 0.99
N LEU A 51 -3.67 4.69 1.90
CA LEU A 51 -2.42 5.04 2.57
C LEU A 51 -1.90 3.90 3.45
N GLU A 52 -2.76 3.21 4.18
CA GLU A 52 -2.41 2.03 4.98
C GLU A 52 -1.90 0.88 4.09
N HIS A 53 -2.57 0.63 2.95
CA HIS A 53 -2.14 -0.37 2.00
C HIS A 53 -0.77 -0.05 1.40
N LEU A 54 -0.54 1.21 1.01
CA LEU A 54 0.76 1.65 0.49
C LEU A 54 1.85 1.61 1.56
N GLU A 55 1.56 1.97 2.82
CA GLU A 55 2.53 1.82 3.91
C GLU A 55 2.89 0.35 4.15
N SER A 56 1.89 -0.54 4.13
CA SER A 56 2.11 -1.98 4.30
C SER A 56 2.93 -2.56 3.15
N ASN A 57 2.65 -2.16 1.90
CA ASN A 57 3.41 -2.60 0.73
C ASN A 57 4.84 -2.03 0.74
N ALA A 58 5.03 -0.78 1.16
CA ALA A 58 6.36 -0.19 1.30
C ALA A 58 7.18 -0.86 2.41
N ARG A 59 6.53 -1.39 3.44
CA ARG A 59 7.17 -2.26 4.46
C ARG A 59 7.44 -3.68 3.94
N ALA A 60 6.58 -4.17 3.06
CA ALA A 60 6.68 -5.50 2.46
C ALA A 60 7.63 -5.57 1.27
N LEU A 61 8.15 -4.44 0.79
CA LEU A 61 9.28 -4.38 -0.12
C LEU A 61 10.57 -4.35 0.72
N PRO A 62 11.17 -5.50 1.08
CA PRO A 62 12.54 -5.48 1.54
C PRO A 62 13.39 -4.89 0.42
N ALA A 63 14.36 -4.06 0.81
CA ALA A 63 15.42 -3.62 -0.07
C ALA A 63 16.22 -4.83 -0.51
N ASP A 64 15.81 -5.47 -1.61
CA ASP A 64 16.71 -6.28 -2.42
C ASP A 64 16.04 -6.62 -3.75
N ASP A 65 16.81 -6.55 -4.83
CA ASP A 65 16.58 -7.30 -6.07
C ASP A 65 16.73 -8.83 -5.82
N ALA A 66 16.38 -9.31 -4.62
CA ALA A 66 16.31 -10.72 -4.32
C ALA A 66 14.96 -11.20 -4.83
N GLU A 67 15.02 -12.01 -5.87
CA GLU A 67 13.89 -12.77 -6.39
C GLU A 67 13.03 -13.32 -5.23
N PRO A 68 11.70 -13.33 -5.37
CA PRO A 68 10.82 -13.81 -4.31
C PRO A 68 11.12 -15.29 -4.00
N VAL A 69 11.90 -15.53 -2.93
CA VAL A 69 12.25 -16.88 -2.47
C VAL A 69 11.03 -17.49 -1.78
N TYR A 70 10.11 -18.00 -2.59
CA TYR A 70 8.99 -18.82 -2.13
C TYR A 70 9.43 -20.28 -1.98
N LEU A 71 10.36 -20.62 -1.07
CA LEU A 71 10.59 -22.02 -0.72
C LEU A 71 10.94 -22.17 0.77
N ALA A 72 10.12 -22.96 1.47
CA ALA A 72 10.53 -23.54 2.75
C ALA A 72 11.83 -24.35 2.53
N PRO A 73 12.76 -24.40 3.50
CA PRO A 73 14.10 -25.00 3.35
C PRO A 73 14.06 -26.54 3.30
N GLY A 74 13.37 -27.07 2.28
CA GLY A 74 13.08 -28.48 2.07
C GLY A 74 12.12 -28.77 0.91
N LEU A 75 11.48 -27.74 0.32
CA LEU A 75 10.71 -27.90 -0.91
C LEU A 75 11.62 -27.74 -2.12
N ILE A 76 12.07 -28.85 -2.68
CA ILE A 76 12.67 -28.87 -4.02
C ILE A 76 11.49 -28.90 -5.01
N PRO A 77 11.37 -27.94 -5.94
CA PRO A 77 10.34 -28.02 -6.98
C PRO A 77 10.57 -29.33 -7.77
N PRO A 78 9.55 -30.18 -7.96
CA PRO A 78 9.72 -31.35 -8.80
C PRO A 78 10.07 -30.85 -10.20
N THR A 79 11.26 -31.20 -10.67
CA THR A 79 11.69 -30.96 -12.05
C THR A 79 10.74 -31.74 -12.95
N ALA A 80 9.66 -31.09 -13.38
CA ALA A 80 8.73 -31.66 -14.34
C ALA A 80 9.45 -31.69 -15.69
N VAL A 81 10.23 -32.74 -15.92
CA VAL A 81 10.56 -33.18 -17.27
C VAL A 81 9.26 -33.79 -17.82
N LEU A 82 8.46 -32.97 -18.48
CA LEU A 82 7.37 -33.46 -19.33
C LEU A 82 8.01 -34.30 -20.45
N PRO A 83 7.79 -35.63 -20.52
CA PRO A 83 8.15 -36.36 -21.72
C PRO A 83 7.27 -35.86 -22.87
N ALA A 84 7.91 -35.45 -23.97
CA ALA A 84 7.22 -35.15 -25.21
C ALA A 84 6.39 -36.38 -25.61
N ALA A 85 5.08 -36.17 -25.76
CA ALA A 85 4.17 -37.19 -26.26
C ALA A 85 4.62 -37.59 -27.68
N ALA A 86 4.84 -38.89 -27.88
CA ALA A 86 4.97 -39.55 -29.17
C ALA A 86 3.78 -40.48 -29.36
#